data_AF-A0A386WR77-F1
#
_entry.id   AF-A0A386WR77-F1
#
_cell.length_a   1.000
_cell.length_b   1.000
_cell.length_c   1.000
_cell.angle_alpha   90.00
_cell.angle_beta   90.00
_cell.angle_gamma   90.00
#
_symmetry.space_group_name_H-M   'P 1'
#
loop_
_entity.id
_entity.type
_entity.pdbx_description
1 polymer ?
#
loop_
_entity_poly.entity_id
_entity_poly.type
_entity_poly.pdbx_seq_one_letter_code
_entity_poly.pdbx_strand_id
1 'polypeptide(L)'
;MGTPIARRLLAGGNRGRVWNRSPERSEPLGAAGAMVAASPSAAVDGADVAVKLVANTGLVTAVAALHEALAVAAALGVDRQTALDVLGRGALGGAVGRVTAPGASFAVALAAKDARLALRRPVPAPVLEAALDLMRAAPDQDADLSCLVSVDFLKGC
;
A
#
# COMPACT_ATOMS: atom_id res chain seq x y z
N MET A 1 -9.52 -8.92 1.72
CA MET A 1 -8.70 -7.70 1.94
C MET A 1 -9.51 -6.40 1.90
N GLY A 2 -10.54 -6.24 1.05
CA GLY A 2 -11.29 -4.97 0.97
C GLY A 2 -12.34 -4.67 2.06
N THR A 3 -12.81 -5.67 2.81
CA THR A 3 -13.99 -5.52 3.72
C THR A 3 -13.83 -4.45 4.80
N PRO A 4 -12.71 -4.36 5.56
CA PRO A 4 -12.56 -3.33 6.58
C PRO A 4 -12.51 -1.92 5.98
N ILE A 5 -11.88 -1.76 4.82
CA ILE A 5 -11.81 -0.49 4.08
C ILE A 5 -13.21 -0.11 3.58
N ALA A 6 -13.93 -1.04 2.94
CA ALA A 6 -15.28 -0.81 2.44
C ALA A 6 -16.24 -0.40 3.56
N ARG A 7 -16.20 -1.06 4.73
CA ARG A 7 -17.02 -0.67 5.90
C ARG A 7 -16.72 0.76 6.37
N ARG A 8 -15.45 1.14 6.48
CA ARG A 8 -15.07 2.51 6.88
C ARG A 8 -15.56 3.55 5.88
N LEU A 9 -15.47 3.26 4.58
CA LEU A 9 -15.95 4.17 3.55
C LEU A 9 -17.47 4.35 3.59
N LEU A 10 -18.21 3.25 3.72
CA LEU A 10 -19.68 3.28 3.86
C LEU A 10 -20.11 4.04 5.11
N ALA A 11 -19.44 3.80 6.25
CA ALA A 11 -19.69 4.55 7.49
C ALA A 11 -19.40 6.05 7.35
N GLY A 12 -18.44 6.43 6.50
CA GLY A 12 -18.17 7.82 6.13
C GLY A 12 -19.12 8.41 5.07
N GLY A 13 -20.21 7.73 4.72
CA GLY A 13 -21.21 8.18 3.74
C GLY A 13 -20.82 8.00 2.27
N ASN A 14 -19.70 7.33 1.99
CA ASN A 14 -19.26 7.08 0.61
C ASN A 14 -20.08 5.94 0.00
N ARG A 15 -20.49 6.10 -1.26
CA ARG A 15 -21.12 5.03 -2.04
C ARG A 15 -20.06 4.14 -2.68
N GLY A 16 -20.29 2.83 -2.71
CA GLY A 16 -19.36 1.88 -3.30
C GLY A 16 -20.03 0.62 -3.82
N ARG A 17 -19.39 -0.02 -4.81
CA ARG A 17 -19.74 -1.34 -5.31
C ARG A 17 -18.83 -2.40 -4.70
N VAL A 18 -19.38 -3.57 -4.39
CA VAL A 18 -18.63 -4.71 -3.85
C VAL A 18 -18.94 -5.95 -4.66
N TRP A 19 -17.94 -6.82 -4.83
CA TRP A 19 -18.13 -8.15 -5.41
C TRP A 19 -17.23 -9.14 -4.70
N ASN A 20 -17.74 -10.36 -4.54
CA ASN A 20 -16.98 -11.48 -4.06
C ASN A 20 -17.37 -12.72 -4.87
N ARG A 21 -16.40 -13.61 -5.08
CA ARG A 21 -16.67 -14.92 -5.70
C ARG A 21 -17.72 -15.71 -4.92
N SER A 22 -17.73 -15.57 -3.59
CA SER A 22 -18.76 -16.11 -2.69
C SER A 22 -19.75 -14.99 -2.34
N PRO A 23 -20.98 -14.97 -2.89
CA PRO A 23 -21.95 -13.88 -2.71
C PRO A 23 -22.24 -13.55 -1.25
N GLU A 24 -22.30 -14.58 -0.41
CA GLU A 24 -22.57 -14.54 1.04
C GLU A 24 -21.60 -13.60 1.78
N ARG A 25 -20.36 -13.48 1.30
CA ARG A 25 -19.35 -12.57 1.88
C ARG A 25 -19.62 -11.10 1.57
N SER A 26 -20.50 -10.80 0.61
CA SER A 26 -20.89 -9.44 0.23
C SER A 26 -22.15 -8.97 0.97
N GLU A 27 -22.95 -9.88 1.53
CA GLU A 27 -24.19 -9.56 2.24
C GLU A 27 -24.00 -8.54 3.37
N PRO A 28 -22.97 -8.64 4.25
CA PRO A 28 -22.80 -7.66 5.32
C PRO A 28 -22.43 -6.27 4.82
N LEU A 29 -21.85 -6.16 3.63
CA LEU A 29 -21.54 -4.87 3.00
C LEU A 29 -22.76 -4.32 2.27
N GLY A 30 -23.59 -5.19 1.66
CA GLY A 30 -24.88 -4.82 1.08
C GLY A 30 -25.85 -4.26 2.12
N ALA A 31 -25.96 -4.92 3.27
CA ALA A 31 -26.74 -4.43 4.41
C ALA A 31 -26.22 -3.10 4.97
N ALA A 32 -24.92 -2.82 4.78
CA ALA A 32 -24.29 -1.55 5.14
C ALA A 32 -24.38 -0.47 4.04
N GLY A 33 -25.16 -0.70 2.98
CA GLY A 33 -25.43 0.28 1.91
C GLY A 33 -24.52 0.18 0.69
N ALA A 34 -23.68 -0.86 0.58
CA ALA A 34 -22.94 -1.11 -0.65
C ALA A 34 -23.83 -1.70 -1.74
N MET A 35 -23.55 -1.36 -2.99
CA MET A 35 -24.17 -2.04 -4.13
C MET A 35 -23.42 -3.35 -4.41
N VAL A 36 -24.07 -4.49 -4.24
CA VAL A 36 -23.50 -5.80 -4.55
C VAL A 36 -23.57 -6.02 -6.06
N ALA A 37 -22.41 -6.04 -6.72
CA ALA A 37 -22.32 -6.24 -8.16
C ALA A 37 -22.47 -7.73 -8.52
N ALA A 38 -23.00 -8.02 -9.71
CA ALA A 38 -23.20 -9.39 -10.19
C ALA A 38 -21.92 -10.07 -10.69
N SER A 39 -20.91 -9.28 -11.06
CA SER A 39 -19.64 -9.76 -11.62
C SER A 39 -18.48 -8.85 -11.20
N PRO A 40 -17.22 -9.32 -11.34
CA PRO A 40 -16.05 -8.48 -11.13
C PRO A 40 -16.05 -7.25 -12.04
N SER A 41 -16.46 -7.41 -13.30
CA SER A 41 -16.53 -6.32 -14.27
C SER A 41 -17.55 -5.27 -13.86
N ALA A 42 -18.75 -5.68 -13.44
CA ALA A 42 -19.78 -4.77 -12.94
C ALA A 42 -19.36 -4.06 -11.63
N ALA A 43 -18.50 -4.67 -10.82
CA ALA A 43 -18.00 -4.04 -9.60
C ALA A 43 -17.08 -2.85 -9.90
N VAL A 44 -16.31 -2.94 -10.98
CA VAL A 44 -15.29 -1.94 -11.34
C VAL A 44 -15.71 -1.00 -12.46
N ASP A 45 -16.81 -1.30 -13.16
CA ASP A 45 -17.33 -0.46 -14.23
C ASP A 45 -17.66 0.94 -13.72
N GLY A 46 -17.04 1.98 -14.27
CA GLY A 46 -17.15 3.36 -13.78
C GLY A 46 -16.74 3.56 -12.31
N ALA A 47 -15.97 2.65 -11.71
CA ALA A 47 -15.52 2.78 -10.33
C ALA A 47 -14.35 3.76 -10.23
N ASP A 48 -14.50 4.76 -9.37
CA ASP A 48 -13.42 5.69 -9.07
C ASP A 48 -12.42 5.03 -8.11
N VAL A 49 -11.26 4.64 -8.62
CA VAL A 49 -10.18 4.04 -7.82
C VAL A 49 -9.42 5.08 -6.99
N ALA A 50 -9.89 6.34 -6.97
CA ALA A 50 -9.26 7.45 -6.28
C ALA A 50 -8.87 7.12 -4.83
N VAL A 51 -9.80 6.59 -4.02
CA VAL A 51 -9.52 6.26 -2.61
C VAL A 51 -8.41 5.22 -2.47
N LYS A 52 -8.41 4.20 -3.34
CA LYS A 52 -7.35 3.18 -3.35
C LYS A 52 -6.01 3.82 -3.73
N LEU A 53 -5.99 4.69 -4.74
CA LEU A 53 -4.77 5.37 -5.16
C LEU A 53 -4.24 6.30 -4.08
N VAL A 54 -5.11 6.99 -3.33
CA VAL A 54 -4.71 7.79 -2.14
C VAL A 54 -4.07 6.90 -1.08
N ALA A 55 -4.73 5.80 -0.70
CA ALA A 55 -4.22 4.87 0.30
C ALA A 55 -2.88 4.25 -0.11
N ASN A 56 -2.77 3.80 -1.36
CA ASN A 56 -1.56 3.17 -1.88
C ASN A 56 -0.43 4.19 -2.09
N THR A 57 -0.75 5.44 -2.47
CA THR A 57 0.25 6.53 -2.51
C THR A 57 0.86 6.73 -1.13
N GLY A 58 0.03 6.89 -0.09
CA GLY A 58 0.52 7.05 1.29
C GLY A 58 1.37 5.87 1.76
N LEU A 59 0.96 4.64 1.43
CA LEU A 59 1.72 3.44 1.78
C LEU A 59 3.09 3.40 1.10
N VAL A 60 3.16 3.55 -0.23
CA VAL A 60 4.44 3.41 -0.95
C VAL A 60 5.42 4.53 -0.59
N THR A 61 4.93 5.75 -0.37
CA THR A 61 5.79 6.85 0.09
C THR A 61 6.29 6.64 1.51
N ALA A 62 5.47 6.06 2.40
CA ALA A 62 5.89 5.74 3.76
C ALA A 62 6.92 4.59 3.79
N VAL A 63 6.80 3.61 2.89
CA VAL A 63 7.82 2.55 2.73
C VAL A 63 9.12 3.12 2.17
N ALA A 64 9.06 4.04 1.21
CA ALA A 64 10.25 4.72 0.70
C ALA A 64 10.95 5.56 1.80
N ALA A 65 10.19 6.30 2.61
CA ALA A 65 10.74 7.02 3.77
C ALA A 65 11.37 6.07 4.80
N LEU A 66 10.76 4.89 5.03
CA LEU A 66 11.32 3.87 5.90
C LEU A 66 12.62 3.26 5.34
N HIS A 67 12.69 3.02 4.02
CA HIS A 67 13.93 2.59 3.35
C HIS A 67 15.06 3.57 3.63
N GLU A 68 14.84 4.86 3.38
CA GLU A 68 15.86 5.89 3.56
C GLU A 68 16.27 6.04 5.04
N ALA A 69 15.32 6.03 5.97
CA ALA A 69 15.62 6.06 7.40
C ALA A 69 16.48 4.87 7.86
N LEU A 70 16.24 3.67 7.31
CA LEU A 70 17.02 2.48 7.62
C LEU A 70 18.43 2.53 6.99
N ALA A 71 18.57 3.11 5.80
CA ALA A 71 19.88 3.35 5.18
C ALA A 71 20.71 4.31 6.03
N VAL A 72 20.11 5.43 6.48
CA VAL A 72 20.77 6.40 7.37
C VAL A 72 21.13 5.76 8.71
N ALA A 73 20.23 4.97 9.31
CA ALA A 73 20.52 4.24 10.55
C ALA A 73 21.74 3.33 10.40
N ALA A 74 21.83 2.57 9.31
CA ALA A 74 22.98 1.72 9.02
C ALA A 74 24.28 2.53 8.87
N ALA A 75 24.24 3.65 8.16
CA ALA A 75 25.39 4.54 8.00
C ALA A 75 25.87 5.15 9.34
N LEU A 76 24.95 5.34 10.30
CA LEU A 76 25.24 5.82 11.64
C LEU A 76 25.61 4.69 12.64
N GLY A 77 25.65 3.43 12.19
CA GLY A 77 25.92 2.29 13.06
C GLY A 77 24.78 1.94 14.02
N VAL A 78 23.57 2.44 13.78
CA VAL A 78 22.37 2.05 14.53
C VAL A 78 21.88 0.71 13.98
N ASP A 79 21.74 -0.28 14.85
CA ASP A 79 21.25 -1.58 14.44
C ASP A 79 19.80 -1.48 13.93
N ARG A 80 19.47 -2.36 12.97
CA ARG A 80 18.17 -2.37 12.31
C ARG A 80 17.01 -2.50 13.29
N GLN A 81 17.14 -3.35 14.31
CA GLN A 81 16.04 -3.63 15.21
C GLN A 81 15.74 -2.42 16.08
N THR A 82 16.77 -1.77 16.62
CA THR A 82 16.66 -0.49 17.33
C THR A 82 16.03 0.58 16.44
N ALA A 83 16.45 0.69 15.17
CA ALA A 83 15.86 1.65 14.23
C ALA A 83 14.36 1.37 14.02
N LEU A 84 13.98 0.12 13.78
CA LEU A 84 12.57 -0.27 13.61
C LEU A 84 11.75 -0.04 14.88
N ASP A 85 12.30 -0.29 16.07
CA ASP A 85 11.62 -0.07 17.35
C ASP A 85 11.35 1.43 17.59
N VAL A 86 12.30 2.30 17.27
CA VAL A 86 12.14 3.77 17.36
C VAL A 86 11.11 4.26 16.35
N LEU A 87 11.27 3.90 15.08
CA LEU A 87 10.38 4.35 14.00
C LEU A 87 8.96 3.78 14.17
N GLY A 88 8.86 2.56 14.69
CA GLY A 88 7.61 1.83 14.94
C GLY A 88 6.72 2.51 15.98
N ARG A 89 7.32 3.24 16.93
CA ARG A 89 6.60 4.00 17.98
C ARG A 89 6.24 5.43 17.53
N GLY A 90 6.71 5.86 16.35
CA GLY A 90 6.52 7.20 15.82
C GLY A 90 5.61 7.26 14.60
N ALA A 91 5.80 8.30 13.77
CA ALA A 91 4.98 8.57 12.59
C ALA A 91 5.00 7.46 11.52
N LEU A 92 6.05 6.61 11.52
CA LEU A 92 6.18 5.48 10.58
C LEU A 92 5.64 4.16 11.13
N GLY A 93 4.98 4.14 12.29
CA GLY A 93 4.48 2.92 12.93
C GLY A 93 3.62 2.03 12.03
N GLY A 94 2.76 2.63 11.21
CA GLY A 94 1.96 1.89 10.23
C GLY A 94 2.79 1.23 9.12
N ALA A 95 3.85 1.90 8.64
CA ALA A 95 4.75 1.35 7.62
C ALA A 95 5.62 0.24 8.21
N VAL A 96 6.17 0.43 9.41
CA VAL A 96 6.90 -0.59 10.16
C VAL A 96 6.03 -1.83 10.36
N GLY A 97 4.81 -1.66 10.88
CA GLY A 97 3.87 -2.76 11.06
C GLY A 97 3.52 -3.47 9.75
N ARG A 98 3.48 -2.76 8.62
CA ARG A 98 3.24 -3.38 7.31
C ARG A 98 4.41 -4.23 6.85
N VAL A 99 5.64 -3.72 6.92
CA VAL A 99 6.81 -4.43 6.38
C VAL A 99 7.27 -5.59 7.26
N THR A 100 6.88 -5.62 8.54
CA THR A 100 7.18 -6.72 9.47
C THR A 100 6.04 -7.72 9.61
N ALA A 101 4.85 -7.45 9.06
CA ALA A 101 3.70 -8.34 9.16
C ALA A 101 3.93 -9.66 8.39
N PRO A 102 3.80 -10.83 9.04
CA PRO A 102 3.95 -12.12 8.38
C PRO A 102 2.81 -12.37 7.37
N GLY A 103 3.15 -12.92 6.20
CA GLY A 103 2.17 -13.34 5.19
C GLY A 103 1.46 -12.20 4.46
N ALA A 104 1.83 -10.94 4.69
CA ALA A 104 1.35 -9.84 3.87
C ALA A 104 2.05 -9.88 2.50
N SER A 105 1.29 -10.02 1.42
CA SER A 105 1.79 -9.97 0.04
C SER A 105 1.18 -8.79 -0.70
N PHE A 106 2.03 -7.84 -1.06
CA PHE A 106 1.76 -6.76 -1.99
C PHE A 106 2.95 -6.65 -2.94
N ALA A 107 2.86 -7.31 -4.09
CA ALA A 107 3.94 -7.37 -5.06
C ALA A 107 4.42 -5.97 -5.48
N VAL A 108 5.73 -5.78 -5.60
CA VAL A 108 6.34 -4.51 -6.03
C VAL A 108 5.74 -4.03 -7.36
N ALA A 109 5.52 -4.93 -8.33
CA ALA A 109 4.89 -4.61 -9.61
C ALA A 109 3.51 -3.96 -9.46
N LEU A 110 2.71 -4.44 -8.50
CA LEU A 110 1.36 -3.94 -8.24
C LEU A 110 1.40 -2.57 -7.56
N ALA A 111 2.33 -2.37 -6.63
CA ALA A 111 2.57 -1.09 -5.98
C ALA A 111 3.05 -0.04 -7.00
N ALA A 112 4.02 -0.39 -7.85
CA ALA A 112 4.52 0.46 -8.92
C ALA A 112 3.43 0.81 -9.95
N LYS A 113 2.54 -0.13 -10.28
CA LYS A 113 1.38 0.14 -11.13
C LYS A 113 0.47 1.20 -10.53
N ASP A 114 0.15 1.09 -9.24
CA ASP A 114 -0.74 2.05 -8.58
C ASP A 114 -0.08 3.44 -8.47
N ALA A 115 1.22 3.51 -8.19
CA ALA A 115 1.98 4.77 -8.23
C ALA A 115 1.94 5.43 -9.62
N ARG A 116 2.15 4.66 -10.70
CA ARG A 116 2.02 5.16 -12.08
C ARG A 116 0.61 5.67 -12.39
N LEU A 117 -0.43 5.02 -11.88
CA LEU A 117 -1.81 5.47 -12.07
C LEU A 117 -2.11 6.77 -11.30
N ALA A 118 -1.52 6.94 -10.12
CA ALA A 118 -1.61 8.17 -9.33
C ALA A 118 -0.85 9.34 -10.01
N LEU A 119 0.34 9.10 -10.56
CA LEU A 119 1.14 10.11 -11.27
C LEU A 119 0.53 10.59 -12.60
N ARG A 120 -0.54 9.96 -13.11
CA ARG A 120 -1.33 10.50 -14.23
C ARG A 120 -2.17 11.70 -13.84
N ARG A 121 -2.29 12.01 -12.54
CA ARG A 121 -3.05 13.17 -12.06
C ARG A 121 -2.16 14.41 -12.14
N PRO A 122 -2.70 15.58 -12.52
CA PRO A 122 -1.92 16.80 -12.70
C PRO A 122 -1.61 17.45 -11.33
N VAL A 123 -0.86 16.75 -10.48
CA VAL A 123 -0.40 17.23 -9.17
C VAL A 123 1.10 16.94 -9.04
N PRO A 124 1.93 17.89 -8.55
CA PRO A 124 3.32 17.59 -8.23
C PRO A 124 3.39 16.55 -7.10
N ALA A 125 4.12 15.46 -7.33
CA ALA A 125 4.26 14.37 -6.37
C ALA A 125 5.69 13.81 -6.31
N PRO A 126 6.71 14.63 -5.98
CA PRO A 126 8.12 14.23 -6.06
C PRO A 126 8.49 13.04 -5.17
N VAL A 127 7.85 12.92 -3.99
CA VAL A 127 8.07 11.76 -3.11
C VAL A 127 7.51 10.47 -3.71
N LEU A 128 6.41 10.56 -4.44
CA LEU A 128 5.82 9.41 -5.14
C LEU A 128 6.66 9.01 -6.36
N GLU A 129 7.26 9.97 -7.05
CA GLU A 129 8.21 9.73 -8.13
C GLU A 129 9.44 8.98 -7.61
N ALA A 130 10.06 9.47 -6.54
CA ALA A 130 11.19 8.79 -5.89
C ALA A 130 10.82 7.38 -5.40
N ALA A 131 9.65 7.20 -4.80
CA ALA A 131 9.16 5.89 -4.38
C ALA A 131 8.95 4.94 -5.58
N LEU A 132 8.49 5.46 -6.73
CA LEU A 132 8.35 4.67 -7.96
C LEU A 132 9.71 4.23 -8.51
N ASP A 133 10.71 5.09 -8.47
CA ASP A 133 12.06 4.73 -8.93
C ASP A 133 12.70 3.69 -8.01
N LEU A 134 12.49 3.80 -6.69
CA LEU A 134 12.88 2.75 -5.73
C LEU A 134 12.23 1.40 -6.05
N MET A 135 10.92 1.39 -6.33
CA MET A 135 10.20 0.17 -6.73
C MET A 135 10.73 -0.42 -8.06
N ARG A 136 11.12 0.42 -9.02
CA ARG A 136 11.69 -0.03 -10.30
C ARG A 136 13.08 -0.65 -10.13
N ALA A 137 13.83 -0.21 -9.13
CA ALA A 137 15.15 -0.78 -8.81
C ALA A 137 15.06 -2.13 -8.10
N ALA A 138 13.89 -2.56 -7.63
CA ALA A 138 13.73 -3.85 -6.97
C ALA A 138 14.10 -5.02 -7.91
N PRO A 139 14.99 -5.94 -7.47
CA PRO A 139 15.50 -7.03 -8.31
C PRO A 139 14.42 -8.06 -8.66
N ASP A 140 13.40 -8.19 -7.81
CA ASP A 140 12.25 -9.04 -8.01
C ASP A 140 10.98 -8.21 -7.90
N GLN A 141 10.23 -8.15 -9.00
CA GLN A 141 8.98 -7.38 -9.09
C GLN A 141 7.77 -8.15 -8.53
N ASP A 142 7.89 -9.46 -8.34
CA ASP A 142 6.88 -10.32 -7.73
C ASP A 142 7.07 -10.46 -6.21
N ALA A 143 8.24 -10.09 -5.69
CA ALA A 143 8.50 -10.00 -4.27
C ALA A 143 7.55 -9.03 -3.54
N ASP A 144 7.34 -9.26 -2.25
CA ASP A 144 6.58 -8.34 -1.41
C ASP A 144 7.27 -6.98 -1.31
N LEU A 145 6.48 -5.90 -1.23
CA LEU A 145 6.96 -4.53 -1.06
C LEU A 145 7.95 -4.35 0.11
N SER A 146 7.91 -5.21 1.14
CA SER A 146 8.91 -5.24 2.21
C SER A 146 10.34 -5.53 1.75
N CYS A 147 10.55 -6.06 0.54
CA CYS A 147 11.89 -6.28 -0.02
C CYS A 147 12.68 -4.97 -0.14
N LEU A 148 11.99 -3.84 -0.36
CA LEU A 148 12.59 -2.50 -0.45
C LEU A 148 13.25 -2.06 0.85
N VAL A 149 12.90 -2.66 1.99
CA VAL A 149 13.52 -2.33 3.28
C VAL A 149 14.39 -3.48 3.78
N SER A 150 14.70 -4.48 2.95
CA SER A 150 15.55 -5.60 3.34
C SER A 150 17.02 -5.18 3.44
N VAL A 151 17.80 -5.91 4.26
CA VAL A 151 19.24 -5.63 4.41
C VAL A 151 19.97 -5.80 3.08
N ASP A 152 19.59 -6.79 2.27
CA ASP A 152 20.23 -7.07 0.99
C ASP A 152 19.98 -5.94 -0.01
N PHE A 153 18.74 -5.43 -0.04
CA PHE A 153 18.40 -4.30 -0.91
C PHE A 153 19.10 -3.01 -0.49
N LEU A 154 19.18 -2.73 0.82
CA LEU A 154 19.88 -1.54 1.34
C LEU A 154 21.38 -1.53 1.05
N LYS A 155 22.02 -2.70 0.87
CA LYS A 155 23.45 -2.81 0.53
C LYS A 155 23.74 -2.67 -0.97
N GLY A 156 22.72 -2.77 -1.81
CA GLY A 156 22.83 -2.76 -3.28
C GLY A 156 22.47 -1.44 -3.95
N CYS A 157 22.09 -0.42 -3.17
CA CYS A 157 21.75 0.92 -3.64
C CYS A 157 22.92 1.90 -3.47
#